data_AF-A0A843BYC1-F1
#
_entry.id   AF-A0A843BYC1-F1
#
_cell.length_a   1.000
_cell.length_b   1.000
_cell.length_c   1.000
_cell.angle_alpha   90.00
_cell.angle_beta   90.00
_cell.angle_gamma   90.00
#
_symmetry.space_group_name_H-M   'P 1'
#
loop_
_entity.id
_entity.type
_entity.pdbx_description
1 polymer ?
#
loop_
_entity_poly.entity_id
_entity_poly.type
_entity_poly.pdbx_seq_one_letter_code
_entity_poly.pdbx_strand_id
1 'polypeptide(L)'
;MVTSYNLFTSVSWIITGLISAILSSLFLAKNPKKRLNQLFSAGFIAWSLSMVLNGILFAVAYRSLTAANILRDFAVVFGVLSAFILFAAAYGIYFGAESLNWILYISSIIIAGVLSGFGAVNDWVTLDGLGGFKTTDNLIGKICTQIITAVFVVAANVLLILTYRSSKNPQAKKRVGFFVIGYSTIIIGLLMFVIDSFILISPYVFPTFALIAWVMGPILMLIGFYVKAESDSPTLAKEAALSESQLLKTKQEQKIEKPS
;
A
#
# COMPACT_ATOMS: atom_id res chain seq x y z
N MET A 1 -11.53 -11.88 31.13
CA MET A 1 -12.56 -10.89 30.71
C MET A 1 -11.92 -10.02 29.66
N VAL A 2 -12.60 -9.70 28.55
CA VAL A 2 -12.00 -8.84 27.51
C VAL A 2 -11.86 -7.42 28.04
N THR A 3 -10.65 -6.85 28.02
CA THR A 3 -10.42 -5.46 28.43
C THR A 3 -11.01 -4.48 27.41
N SER A 4 -11.44 -3.30 27.87
CA SER A 4 -11.98 -2.25 26.98
C SER A 4 -10.96 -1.83 25.91
N TYR A 5 -9.67 -1.81 26.25
CA TYR A 5 -8.59 -1.54 25.32
C TYR A 5 -8.49 -2.61 24.23
N ASN A 6 -8.46 -3.90 24.59
CA ASN A 6 -8.39 -4.98 23.61
C ASN A 6 -9.62 -4.98 22.70
N LEU A 7 -10.81 -4.68 23.25
CA LEU A 7 -12.03 -4.57 22.46
C LEU A 7 -11.94 -3.41 21.45
N PHE A 8 -11.52 -2.23 21.91
CA PHE A 8 -11.33 -1.06 21.05
C PHE A 8 -10.37 -1.36 19.91
N THR A 9 -9.17 -1.85 20.24
CA THR A 9 -8.16 -2.18 19.24
C THR A 9 -8.71 -3.22 18.26
N SER A 10 -9.23 -4.36 18.76
CA SER A 10 -9.73 -5.43 17.90
C SER A 10 -10.76 -4.96 16.89
N VAL A 11 -11.77 -4.20 17.35
CA VAL A 11 -12.83 -3.66 16.48
C VAL A 11 -12.24 -2.69 15.45
N SER A 12 -11.36 -1.78 15.86
CA SER A 12 -10.74 -0.83 14.96
C SER A 12 -9.88 -1.49 13.88
N TRP A 13 -9.03 -2.46 14.25
CA TRP A 13 -8.19 -3.21 13.32
C TRP A 13 -9.05 -3.97 12.29
N ILE A 14 -10.14 -4.62 12.73
CA ILE A 14 -11.06 -5.33 11.82
C ILE A 14 -11.73 -4.34 10.86
N ILE A 15 -12.27 -3.22 11.35
CA ILE A 15 -12.94 -2.23 10.50
C ILE A 15 -11.97 -1.66 9.46
N THR A 16 -10.76 -1.28 9.86
CA THR A 16 -9.72 -0.81 8.93
C THR A 16 -9.38 -1.86 7.88
N GLY A 17 -9.28 -3.13 8.29
CA GLY A 17 -9.07 -4.25 7.39
C GLY A 17 -10.19 -4.40 6.36
N LEU A 18 -11.46 -4.35 6.79
CA LEU A 18 -12.61 -4.44 5.91
C LEU A 18 -12.67 -3.29 4.89
N ILE A 19 -12.41 -2.05 5.34
CA ILE A 19 -12.32 -0.89 4.45
C ILE A 19 -11.22 -1.11 3.42
N SER A 20 -10.04 -1.59 3.83
CA SER A 20 -8.93 -1.87 2.91
C SER A 20 -9.28 -2.93 1.86
N ALA A 21 -10.03 -3.98 2.23
CA ALA A 21 -10.51 -4.98 1.27
C ALA A 21 -11.46 -4.37 0.23
N ILE A 22 -12.39 -3.51 0.67
CA ILE A 22 -13.30 -2.80 -0.23
C ILE A 22 -12.49 -1.93 -1.20
N LEU A 23 -11.57 -1.10 -0.69
CA LEU A 23 -10.72 -0.24 -1.52
C LEU A 23 -9.89 -1.06 -2.52
N SER A 24 -9.36 -2.21 -2.11
CA SER A 24 -8.65 -3.13 -3.00
C SER A 24 -9.50 -3.54 -4.20
N SER A 25 -10.76 -3.94 -3.97
CA SER A 25 -11.64 -4.36 -5.07
C SER A 25 -11.91 -3.22 -6.05
N LEU A 26 -11.99 -1.98 -5.57
CA LEU A 26 -12.15 -0.79 -6.40
C LEU A 26 -10.93 -0.52 -7.30
N PHE A 27 -9.70 -0.76 -6.82
CA PHE A 27 -8.50 -0.66 -7.66
C PHE A 27 -8.52 -1.67 -8.83
N LEU A 28 -8.95 -2.90 -8.54
CA LEU A 28 -9.03 -3.97 -9.54
C LEU A 28 -10.15 -3.72 -10.55
N ALA A 29 -11.32 -3.26 -10.07
CA ALA A 29 -12.49 -3.01 -10.89
C ALA A 29 -12.26 -1.96 -12.00
N LYS A 30 -11.38 -0.98 -11.79
CA LYS A 30 -11.10 0.06 -12.80
C LYS A 30 -10.46 -0.50 -14.07
N ASN A 31 -9.46 -1.38 -13.95
CA ASN A 31 -8.85 -2.05 -15.10
C ASN A 31 -8.10 -3.32 -14.63
N PRO A 32 -8.73 -4.50 -14.65
CA PRO A 32 -8.18 -5.72 -14.05
C PRO A 32 -6.97 -6.28 -14.81
N LYS A 33 -6.77 -5.87 -16.07
CA LYS A 33 -5.64 -6.33 -16.90
C LYS A 33 -4.36 -5.51 -16.67
N LYS A 34 -4.47 -4.33 -16.04
CA LYS A 34 -3.31 -3.45 -15.83
C LYS A 34 -2.51 -3.94 -14.62
N ARG A 35 -1.25 -4.35 -14.84
CA ARG A 35 -0.34 -4.85 -13.79
C ARG A 35 -0.29 -3.94 -12.56
N LEU A 36 -0.25 -2.62 -12.77
CA LEU A 36 -0.21 -1.67 -11.66
C LEU A 36 -1.48 -1.75 -10.78
N ASN A 37 -2.67 -1.91 -11.38
CA ASN A 37 -3.92 -2.07 -10.62
C ASN A 37 -3.91 -3.37 -9.81
N GLN A 38 -3.40 -4.45 -10.41
CA GLN A 38 -3.25 -5.74 -9.74
C GLN A 38 -2.31 -5.64 -8.54
N LEU A 39 -1.20 -4.91 -8.65
CA LEU A 39 -0.27 -4.69 -7.54
C LEU A 39 -0.89 -3.88 -6.40
N PHE A 40 -1.54 -2.74 -6.68
CA PHE A 40 -2.21 -1.97 -5.63
C PHE A 40 -3.32 -2.79 -4.96
N SER A 41 -4.11 -3.54 -5.74
CA SER A 41 -5.11 -4.46 -5.20
C SER A 41 -4.46 -5.51 -4.30
N ALA A 42 -3.48 -6.26 -4.79
CA ALA A 42 -2.81 -7.31 -4.02
C ALA A 42 -2.16 -6.75 -2.73
N GLY A 43 -1.55 -5.57 -2.80
CA GLY A 43 -0.97 -4.88 -1.66
C GLY A 43 -2.01 -4.54 -0.59
N PHE A 44 -3.17 -4.00 -0.98
CA PHE A 44 -4.24 -3.65 -0.04
C PHE A 44 -5.06 -4.85 0.47
N ILE A 45 -5.13 -5.95 -0.29
CA ILE A 45 -5.62 -7.24 0.23
C ILE A 45 -4.67 -7.78 1.30
N ALA A 46 -3.36 -7.79 1.06
CA ALA A 46 -2.39 -8.22 2.06
C ALA A 46 -2.47 -7.33 3.32
N TRP A 47 -2.59 -6.01 3.15
CA TRP A 47 -2.81 -5.09 4.27
C TRP A 47 -4.09 -5.43 5.05
N SER A 48 -5.18 -5.69 4.33
CA SER A 48 -6.47 -6.06 4.93
C SER A 48 -6.36 -7.33 5.77
N LEU A 49 -5.73 -8.38 5.23
CA LEU A 49 -5.52 -9.63 5.95
C LEU A 49 -4.68 -9.41 7.21
N SER A 50 -3.60 -8.63 7.13
CA SER A 50 -2.80 -8.24 8.29
C SER A 50 -3.64 -7.57 9.37
N MET A 51 -4.47 -6.60 8.98
CA MET A 51 -5.32 -5.83 9.90
C MET A 51 -6.39 -6.70 10.56
N VAL A 52 -7.10 -7.52 9.80
CA VAL A 52 -8.14 -8.41 10.33
C VAL A 52 -7.55 -9.45 11.28
N LEU A 53 -6.42 -10.06 10.93
CA LEU A 53 -5.74 -11.03 11.79
C LEU A 53 -5.22 -10.39 13.09
N ASN A 54 -4.66 -9.17 13.00
CA ASN A 54 -4.29 -8.37 14.17
C ASN A 54 -5.49 -8.04 15.08
N GLY A 55 -6.66 -7.79 14.50
CA GLY A 55 -7.86 -7.55 15.29
C GLY A 55 -8.41 -8.80 15.98
N ILE A 56 -8.35 -9.96 15.31
CA ILE A 56 -8.90 -11.22 15.83
C ILE A 56 -7.99 -11.87 16.89
N LEU A 57 -6.67 -11.67 16.82
CA LEU A 57 -5.73 -12.36 17.70
C LEU A 57 -6.03 -12.15 19.20
N PHE A 58 -6.44 -10.96 19.61
CA PHE A 58 -6.71 -10.68 21.03
C PHE A 58 -7.94 -11.43 21.52
N ALA A 59 -8.98 -11.56 20.68
CA ALA A 59 -10.16 -12.36 21.01
C ALA A 59 -9.82 -13.85 21.12
N VAL A 60 -8.96 -14.34 20.22
CA VAL A 60 -8.48 -15.74 20.24
C VAL A 60 -7.56 -16.00 21.43
N ALA A 61 -6.76 -15.03 21.86
CA ALA A 61 -5.85 -15.16 22.99
C ALA A 61 -6.56 -15.52 24.31
N TYR A 62 -7.80 -15.06 24.51
CA TYR A 62 -8.64 -15.46 25.66
C TYR A 62 -9.03 -16.95 25.66
N ARG A 63 -8.86 -17.66 24.53
CA ARG A 63 -9.17 -19.09 24.39
C ARG A 63 -7.92 -19.94 24.18
N SER A 64 -6.96 -19.46 23.40
CA SER A 64 -5.72 -20.17 23.10
C SER A 64 -4.61 -19.19 22.72
N LEU A 65 -3.59 -19.10 23.58
CA LEU A 65 -2.40 -18.28 23.33
C LEU A 65 -1.62 -18.79 22.10
N THR A 66 -1.53 -20.12 21.95
CA THR A 66 -0.87 -20.74 20.79
C THR A 66 -1.54 -20.35 19.47
N ALA A 67 -2.87 -20.43 19.41
CA ALA A 67 -3.60 -20.02 18.21
C ALA A 67 -3.46 -18.51 17.94
N ALA A 68 -3.46 -17.68 18.98
CA ALA A 68 -3.24 -16.25 18.83
C ALA A 68 -1.85 -15.92 18.27
N ASN A 69 -0.81 -16.63 18.71
CA ASN A 69 0.54 -16.48 18.18
C ASN A 69 0.65 -16.89 16.70
N ILE A 70 0.02 -18.00 16.31
CA ILE A 70 -0.05 -18.41 14.90
C ILE A 70 -0.73 -17.33 14.04
N LEU A 71 -1.86 -16.79 14.50
CA LEU A 71 -2.56 -15.71 13.78
C LEU A 71 -1.73 -14.44 13.69
N ARG A 72 -1.00 -14.10 14.77
CA ARG A 72 -0.09 -12.96 14.80
C ARG A 72 1.04 -13.11 13.78
N ASP A 73 1.61 -14.30 13.64
CA ASP A 73 2.68 -14.54 12.66
C ASP A 73 2.18 -14.36 11.23
N PHE A 74 0.99 -14.88 10.91
CA PHE A 74 0.35 -14.59 9.62
C PHE A 74 0.08 -13.10 9.44
N ALA A 75 -0.39 -12.40 10.48
CA ALA A 75 -0.66 -10.98 10.42
C ALA A 75 0.61 -10.18 10.06
N VAL A 76 1.75 -10.52 10.65
CA VAL A 76 3.05 -9.93 10.35
C VAL A 76 3.47 -10.20 8.91
N VAL A 77 3.39 -11.47 8.46
CA VAL A 77 3.73 -11.86 7.08
C VAL A 77 2.95 -11.04 6.06
N PHE A 78 1.65 -10.91 6.26
CA PHE A 78 0.79 -10.14 5.36
C PHE A 78 1.07 -8.63 5.40
N GLY A 79 1.42 -8.09 6.57
CA GLY A 79 1.78 -6.67 6.71
C GLY A 79 3.06 -6.33 5.96
N VAL A 80 4.10 -7.16 6.14
CA VAL A 80 5.37 -7.02 5.42
C VAL A 80 5.15 -7.18 3.91
N LEU A 81 4.47 -8.26 3.49
CA LEU A 81 4.17 -8.52 2.08
C LEU A 81 3.42 -7.35 1.42
N SER A 82 2.48 -6.74 2.14
CA SER A 82 1.77 -5.55 1.67
C SER A 82 2.72 -4.40 1.32
N ALA A 83 3.64 -4.05 2.24
CA ALA A 83 4.60 -2.98 2.02
C ALA A 83 5.52 -3.25 0.82
N PHE A 84 5.92 -4.51 0.61
CA PHE A 84 6.70 -4.92 -0.57
C PHE A 84 5.92 -4.76 -1.87
N ILE A 85 4.68 -5.24 -1.93
CA ILE A 85 3.86 -5.14 -3.14
C ILE A 85 3.59 -3.67 -3.49
N LEU A 86 3.32 -2.85 -2.47
CA LEU A 86 3.14 -1.41 -2.61
C LEU A 86 4.43 -0.72 -3.09
N PHE A 87 5.59 -1.10 -2.56
CA PHE A 87 6.88 -0.65 -3.08
C PHE A 87 7.09 -1.06 -4.55
N ALA A 88 6.79 -2.30 -4.92
CA ALA A 88 6.87 -2.74 -6.31
C ALA A 88 5.94 -1.91 -7.22
N ALA A 89 4.74 -1.54 -6.74
CA ALA A 89 3.86 -0.64 -7.48
C ALA A 89 4.47 0.75 -7.69
N ALA A 90 5.10 1.34 -6.67
CA ALA A 90 5.82 2.61 -6.79
C ALA A 90 7.04 2.51 -7.72
N TYR A 91 7.78 1.41 -7.64
CA TYR A 91 8.89 1.10 -8.54
C TYR A 91 8.42 1.04 -10.01
N GLY A 92 7.32 0.33 -10.28
CA GLY A 92 6.73 0.27 -11.61
C GLY A 92 6.16 1.60 -12.12
N ILE A 93 5.79 2.52 -11.22
CA ILE A 93 5.42 3.90 -11.59
C ILE A 93 6.65 4.71 -12.01
N TYR A 94 7.76 4.57 -11.28
CA TYR A 94 8.99 5.34 -11.52
C TYR A 94 9.77 4.84 -12.74
N PHE A 95 10.04 3.53 -12.82
CA PHE A 95 10.83 2.91 -13.90
C PHE A 95 9.98 2.40 -15.08
N GLY A 96 8.66 2.46 -14.98
CA GLY A 96 7.73 1.93 -15.98
C GLY A 96 7.36 0.46 -15.76
N ALA A 97 6.25 0.02 -16.37
CA ALA A 97 5.68 -1.31 -16.12
C ALA A 97 6.55 -2.49 -16.60
N GLU A 98 7.47 -2.23 -17.53
CA GLU A 98 8.42 -3.22 -18.06
C GLU A 98 9.50 -3.62 -17.05
N SER A 99 9.81 -2.70 -16.12
CA SER A 99 10.77 -2.93 -15.04
C SER A 99 10.28 -3.95 -13.98
N LEU A 100 8.98 -4.26 -13.99
CA LEU A 100 8.33 -5.24 -13.12
C LEU A 100 8.57 -6.67 -13.63
N ASN A 101 9.79 -7.16 -13.42
CA ASN A 101 10.19 -8.52 -13.82
C ASN A 101 10.06 -9.53 -12.65
N TRP A 102 10.12 -10.82 -12.99
CA TRP A 102 10.01 -11.92 -12.01
C TRP A 102 11.09 -11.90 -10.94
N ILE A 103 12.29 -11.41 -11.27
CA ILE A 103 13.42 -11.34 -10.33
C ILE A 103 13.07 -10.40 -9.18
N LEU A 104 12.47 -9.24 -9.46
CA LEU A 104 12.02 -8.30 -8.45
C LEU A 104 10.98 -8.94 -7.50
N TYR A 105 10.01 -9.66 -8.06
CA TYR A 105 8.97 -10.32 -7.26
C TYR A 105 9.53 -11.44 -6.39
N ILE A 106 10.34 -12.34 -6.95
CA ILE A 106 10.93 -13.47 -6.21
C ILE A 106 11.83 -12.94 -5.10
N SER A 107 12.69 -11.97 -5.39
CA SER A 107 13.57 -11.35 -4.40
C SER A 107 12.77 -10.72 -3.27
N SER A 108 11.69 -10.00 -3.61
CA SER A 108 10.80 -9.37 -2.62
C SER A 108 10.10 -10.39 -1.73
N ILE A 109 9.61 -11.51 -2.30
CA ILE A 109 8.96 -12.58 -1.53
C ILE A 109 9.96 -13.25 -0.58
N ILE A 110 11.18 -13.54 -1.05
CA ILE A 110 12.22 -14.16 -0.22
C ILE A 110 12.58 -13.24 0.95
N ILE A 111 12.84 -11.97 0.67
CA ILE A 111 13.17 -10.98 1.71
C ILE A 111 11.99 -10.84 2.69
N ALA A 112 10.75 -10.72 2.20
CA ALA A 112 9.57 -10.65 3.04
C ALA A 112 9.43 -11.89 3.94
N GLY A 113 9.64 -13.10 3.40
CA GLY A 113 9.54 -14.35 4.14
C GLY A 113 10.59 -14.46 5.25
N VAL A 114 11.86 -14.18 4.94
CA VAL A 114 12.95 -14.19 5.93
C VAL A 114 12.68 -13.20 7.06
N LEU A 115 12.33 -11.97 6.71
CA LEU A 115 12.12 -10.89 7.68
C LEU A 115 10.88 -11.13 8.54
N SER A 116 9.81 -11.67 7.94
CA SER A 116 8.62 -12.06 8.69
C SER A 116 8.90 -13.22 9.64
N GLY A 117 9.76 -14.17 9.26
CA GLY A 117 10.23 -15.24 10.15
C GLY A 117 10.99 -14.70 11.36
N PHE A 118 11.89 -13.73 11.17
CA PHE A 118 12.55 -13.05 12.30
C PHE A 118 11.57 -12.29 13.20
N GLY A 119 10.60 -11.60 12.61
CA GLY A 119 9.52 -10.93 13.35
C GLY A 119 8.62 -11.91 14.12
N ALA A 120 8.31 -13.06 13.53
CA ALA A 120 7.54 -14.16 14.12
C ALA A 120 8.16 -14.66 15.43
N VAL A 121 9.46 -14.99 15.38
CA VAL A 121 10.19 -15.58 16.51
C VAL A 121 10.43 -14.58 17.66
N ASN A 122 10.47 -13.27 17.36
CA ASN A 122 10.86 -12.26 18.33
C ASN A 122 9.71 -11.48 18.96
N ASP A 123 8.47 -11.66 18.51
CA ASP A 123 7.32 -11.00 19.12
C ASP A 123 6.12 -11.96 19.20
N TRP A 124 5.59 -12.11 20.40
CA TRP A 124 4.51 -13.02 20.74
C TRP A 124 3.44 -12.32 21.58
N VAL A 125 2.23 -12.83 21.50
CA VAL A 125 1.11 -12.46 22.36
C VAL A 125 1.40 -12.96 23.77
N THR A 126 1.28 -12.04 24.74
CA THR A 126 1.49 -12.30 26.16
C THR A 126 0.43 -11.57 26.99
N LEU A 127 0.35 -11.91 28.28
CA LEU A 127 -0.52 -11.23 29.23
C LEU A 127 -0.02 -9.79 29.46
N ASP A 128 -0.94 -8.84 29.56
CA ASP A 128 -0.63 -7.42 29.76
C ASP A 128 -0.42 -7.03 31.24
N GLY A 129 -0.67 -7.95 32.18
CA GLY A 129 -0.61 -7.71 33.63
C GLY A 129 -1.85 -7.01 34.21
N LEU A 130 -2.82 -6.63 33.38
CA LEU A 130 -4.07 -5.95 33.73
C LEU A 130 -5.31 -6.81 33.41
N GLY A 131 -5.10 -8.11 33.16
CA GLY A 131 -6.15 -9.08 32.88
C GLY A 131 -6.51 -9.24 31.39
N GLY A 132 -5.75 -8.59 30.49
CA GLY A 132 -5.84 -8.71 29.05
C GLY A 132 -4.58 -9.27 28.40
N PHE A 133 -4.44 -9.00 27.10
CA PHE A 133 -3.34 -9.49 26.27
C PHE A 133 -2.73 -8.35 25.46
N LYS A 134 -1.42 -8.39 25.29
CA LYS A 134 -0.64 -7.51 24.41
C LYS A 134 0.34 -8.31 23.57
N THR A 135 0.86 -7.74 22.50
CA THR A 135 2.06 -8.26 21.83
C THR A 135 3.29 -7.81 22.60
N THR A 136 4.33 -8.64 22.67
CA THR A 136 5.54 -8.31 23.40
C THR A 136 6.27 -7.11 22.83
N ASP A 137 6.75 -6.26 23.72
CA ASP A 137 7.56 -5.08 23.39
C ASP A 137 9.03 -5.43 23.17
N ASN A 138 9.35 -6.56 22.52
CA ASN A 138 10.74 -6.85 22.18
C ASN A 138 11.18 -5.89 21.06
N LEU A 139 12.20 -5.09 21.37
CA LEU A 139 12.78 -4.12 20.44
C LEU A 139 13.16 -4.77 19.11
N ILE A 140 13.72 -5.98 19.13
CA ILE A 140 14.10 -6.72 17.91
C ILE A 140 12.87 -7.07 17.07
N GLY A 141 11.81 -7.56 17.72
CA GLY A 141 10.54 -7.89 17.05
C GLY A 141 9.88 -6.65 16.42
N LYS A 142 9.85 -5.53 17.15
CA LYS A 142 9.34 -4.24 16.64
C LYS A 142 10.19 -3.68 15.50
N ILE A 143 11.52 -3.74 15.62
CA ILE A 143 12.45 -3.33 14.55
C ILE A 143 12.16 -4.15 13.28
N CYS A 144 12.13 -5.49 13.38
CA CYS A 144 11.95 -6.34 12.22
C CYS A 144 10.58 -6.18 11.54
N THR A 145 9.51 -5.98 12.32
CA THR A 145 8.15 -5.88 11.78
C THR A 145 7.77 -4.47 11.33
N GLN A 146 8.18 -3.44 12.06
CA GLN A 146 7.76 -2.06 11.82
C GLN A 146 8.79 -1.25 11.03
N ILE A 147 10.09 -1.35 11.34
CA ILE A 147 11.12 -0.56 10.63
C ILE A 147 11.26 -1.03 9.19
N ILE A 148 11.16 -2.33 8.94
CA ILE A 148 11.28 -2.88 7.58
C ILE A 148 10.12 -2.42 6.71
N THR A 149 8.89 -2.58 7.21
CA THR A 149 7.68 -2.05 6.57
C THR A 149 7.83 -0.53 6.33
N ALA A 150 8.34 0.22 7.31
CA ALA A 150 8.59 1.64 7.17
C ALA A 150 9.64 1.95 6.08
N VAL A 151 10.74 1.20 5.97
CA VAL A 151 11.77 1.38 4.94
C VAL A 151 11.18 1.23 3.55
N PHE A 152 10.35 0.20 3.31
CA PHE A 152 9.71 0.01 2.00
C PHE A 152 8.71 1.11 1.66
N VAL A 153 7.88 1.52 2.63
CA VAL A 153 6.91 2.61 2.43
C VAL A 153 7.62 3.96 2.21
N VAL A 154 8.70 4.23 2.94
CA VAL A 154 9.53 5.43 2.76
C VAL A 154 10.24 5.42 1.41
N ALA A 155 10.86 4.30 1.02
CA ALA A 155 11.51 4.17 -0.27
C ALA A 155 10.50 4.34 -1.43
N ALA A 156 9.31 3.75 -1.31
CA ALA A 156 8.22 3.93 -2.26
C ALA A 156 7.82 5.40 -2.37
N ASN A 157 7.68 6.10 -1.25
CA ASN A 157 7.34 7.52 -1.23
C ASN A 157 8.43 8.38 -1.87
N VAL A 158 9.70 8.09 -1.62
CA VAL A 158 10.84 8.77 -2.27
C VAL A 158 10.78 8.61 -3.79
N LEU A 159 10.58 7.39 -4.29
CA LEU A 159 10.41 7.14 -5.73
C LEU A 159 9.24 7.92 -6.33
N LEU A 160 8.11 7.99 -5.62
CA LEU A 160 6.95 8.76 -6.06
C LEU A 160 7.20 10.27 -6.05
N ILE A 161 7.92 10.80 -5.05
CA ILE A 161 8.33 12.22 -5.00
C ILE A 161 9.24 12.55 -6.17
N LEU A 162 10.21 11.68 -6.49
CA LEU A 162 11.07 11.85 -7.65
C LEU A 162 10.25 11.82 -8.95
N THR A 163 9.31 10.88 -9.08
CA THR A 163 8.37 10.81 -10.22
C THR A 163 7.54 12.09 -10.34
N TYR A 164 7.03 12.61 -9.22
CA TYR A 164 6.21 13.82 -9.19
C TYR A 164 7.01 15.04 -9.68
N ARG A 165 8.28 15.15 -9.26
CA ARG A 165 9.17 16.24 -9.65
C ARG A 165 9.57 16.17 -11.12
N SER A 166 9.82 14.97 -11.66
CA SER A 166 10.24 14.77 -13.04
C SER A 166 9.09 14.82 -14.06
N SER A 167 7.84 14.58 -13.63
CA SER A 167 6.69 14.57 -14.51
C SER A 167 6.36 15.95 -15.08
N LYS A 168 6.36 16.05 -16.41
CA LYS A 168 5.93 17.24 -17.17
C LYS A 168 4.43 17.24 -17.47
N ASN A 169 3.78 16.08 -17.49
CA ASN A 169 2.34 15.96 -17.78
C ASN A 169 1.53 16.38 -16.52
N PRO A 170 0.66 17.42 -16.60
CA PRO A 170 -0.10 17.91 -15.46
C PRO A 170 -1.04 16.85 -14.84
N GLN A 171 -1.68 16.02 -15.65
CA GLN A 171 -2.59 14.97 -15.17
C GLN A 171 -1.82 13.83 -14.49
N ALA A 172 -0.71 13.38 -15.11
CA ALA A 172 0.16 12.36 -14.50
C ALA A 172 0.76 12.89 -13.18
N LYS A 173 1.17 14.16 -13.16
CA LYS A 173 1.68 14.83 -11.96
C LYS A 173 0.63 14.92 -10.85
N LYS A 174 -0.62 15.26 -11.19
CA LYS A 174 -1.75 15.25 -10.24
C LYS A 174 -2.00 13.86 -9.67
N ARG A 175 -1.99 12.83 -10.52
CA ARG A 175 -2.15 11.42 -10.13
C ARG A 175 -1.05 10.95 -9.19
N VAL A 176 0.21 11.19 -9.53
CA VAL A 176 1.36 10.83 -8.67
C VAL A 176 1.35 11.64 -7.38
N GLY A 177 0.91 12.90 -7.40
CA GLY A 177 0.75 13.73 -6.21
C GLY A 177 -0.17 13.10 -5.17
N PHE A 178 -1.32 12.55 -5.59
CA PHE A 178 -2.19 11.78 -4.69
C PHE A 178 -1.51 10.54 -4.11
N PHE A 179 -0.66 9.86 -4.88
CA PHE A 179 0.12 8.74 -4.36
C PHE A 179 1.13 9.20 -3.31
N VAL A 180 1.88 10.27 -3.58
CA VAL A 180 2.83 10.86 -2.61
C VAL A 180 2.13 11.21 -1.29
N ILE A 181 0.99 11.90 -1.36
CA ILE A 181 0.24 12.26 -0.15
C ILE A 181 -0.25 10.99 0.55
N GLY A 182 -0.81 10.02 -0.19
CA GLY A 182 -1.27 8.77 0.38
C GLY A 182 -0.19 7.99 1.12
N TYR A 183 1.01 7.84 0.53
CA TYR A 183 2.14 7.16 1.16
C TYR A 183 2.66 7.94 2.36
N SER A 184 2.74 9.27 2.26
CA SER A 184 3.13 10.14 3.36
C SER A 184 2.17 10.01 4.56
N THR A 185 0.87 9.91 4.31
CA THR A 185 -0.13 9.68 5.36
C THR A 185 0.10 8.32 6.06
N ILE A 186 0.42 7.26 5.31
CA ILE A 186 0.74 5.95 5.92
C ILE A 186 1.97 6.05 6.83
N ILE A 187 3.01 6.78 6.40
CA ILE A 187 4.23 7.02 7.20
C ILE A 187 3.89 7.78 8.48
N ILE A 188 3.03 8.81 8.41
CA ILE A 188 2.56 9.53 9.61
C ILE A 188 1.87 8.57 10.58
N GLY A 189 1.02 7.66 10.07
CA GLY A 189 0.38 6.65 10.92
C GLY A 189 1.38 5.72 11.61
N LEU A 190 2.44 5.30 10.91
CA LEU A 190 3.54 4.52 11.51
C LEU A 190 4.27 5.33 12.61
N LEU A 191 4.53 6.62 12.37
CA LEU A 191 5.16 7.49 13.36
C LEU A 191 4.30 7.66 14.62
N MET A 192 2.98 7.72 14.49
CA MET A 192 2.08 7.79 15.65
C MET A 192 2.21 6.55 16.55
N PHE A 193 2.39 5.35 15.99
CA PHE A 193 2.67 4.14 16.77
C PHE A 193 4.03 4.16 17.48
N VAL A 194 5.05 4.74 16.84
CA VAL A 194 6.36 4.93 17.48
C VAL A 194 6.24 5.90 18.64
N ILE A 195 5.55 7.03 18.44
CA ILE A 195 5.34 8.05 19.48
C ILE A 195 4.53 7.50 20.66
N ASP A 196 3.50 6.70 20.40
CA ASP A 196 2.70 6.01 21.42
C ASP A 196 3.58 5.17 22.38
N SER A 197 4.68 4.61 21.87
CA SER A 197 5.62 3.84 22.69
C SER A 197 6.44 4.69 23.67
N PHE A 198 6.48 6.02 23.50
CA PHE A 198 7.24 6.95 24.35
C PHE A 198 6.35 7.92 25.13
N ILE A 199 5.13 8.22 24.65
CA ILE A 199 4.25 9.24 25.23
C ILE A 199 2.99 8.60 25.81
N LEU A 200 2.96 8.44 27.14
CA LEU A 200 1.85 7.86 27.90
C LEU A 200 0.75 8.89 28.23
N ILE A 201 0.14 9.51 27.20
CA ILE A 201 -1.00 10.43 27.41
C ILE A 201 -2.31 9.66 27.56
N SER A 202 -2.58 8.73 26.63
CA SER A 202 -3.78 7.90 26.63
C SER A 202 -3.57 6.70 25.71
N PRO A 203 -3.98 5.49 26.10
CA PRO A 203 -3.80 4.30 25.26
C PRO A 203 -4.66 4.35 23.98
N TYR A 204 -5.55 5.32 23.83
CA TYR A 204 -6.46 5.40 22.67
C TYR A 204 -6.05 6.44 21.63
N VAL A 205 -5.34 7.49 22.03
CA VAL A 205 -5.18 8.70 21.18
C VAL A 205 -4.29 8.43 19.98
N PHE A 206 -3.05 8.01 20.19
CA PHE A 206 -2.12 7.75 19.09
C PHE A 206 -2.53 6.56 18.21
N PRO A 207 -3.03 5.44 18.75
CA PRO A 207 -3.60 4.37 17.93
C PRO A 207 -4.76 4.84 17.05
N THR A 208 -5.64 5.71 17.56
CA THR A 208 -6.74 6.27 16.75
C THR A 208 -6.22 7.09 15.57
N PHE A 209 -5.26 7.98 15.80
CA PHE A 209 -4.65 8.77 14.72
C PHE A 209 -3.93 7.89 13.68
N ALA A 210 -3.23 6.85 14.15
CA ALA A 210 -2.58 5.90 13.26
C ALA A 210 -3.59 5.18 12.36
N LEU A 211 -4.71 4.70 12.93
CA LEU A 211 -5.77 4.03 12.18
C LEU A 211 -6.43 4.96 11.16
N ILE A 212 -6.72 6.20 11.53
CA ILE A 212 -7.24 7.21 10.59
C ILE A 212 -6.27 7.40 9.43
N ALA A 213 -4.98 7.57 9.72
CA ALA A 213 -3.95 7.75 8.70
C ALA A 213 -3.85 6.53 7.75
N TRP A 214 -3.93 5.32 8.31
CA TRP A 214 -3.87 4.07 7.54
C TRP A 214 -5.13 3.79 6.71
N VAL A 215 -6.28 4.41 7.00
CA VAL A 215 -7.46 4.39 6.13
C VAL A 215 -7.39 5.50 5.08
N MET A 216 -6.98 6.71 5.47
CA MET A 216 -6.92 7.87 4.59
C MET A 216 -5.86 7.74 3.50
N GLY A 217 -4.71 7.12 3.80
CA GLY A 217 -3.65 6.87 2.82
C GLY A 217 -4.14 6.12 1.57
N PRO A 218 -4.69 4.89 1.73
CA PRO A 218 -5.29 4.13 0.64
C PRO A 218 -6.40 4.87 -0.12
N ILE A 219 -7.28 5.62 0.57
CA ILE A 219 -8.33 6.43 -0.07
C ILE A 219 -7.72 7.49 -1.01
N LEU A 220 -6.70 8.21 -0.55
CA LEU A 220 -6.00 9.21 -1.35
C LEU A 220 -5.34 8.57 -2.58
N MET A 221 -4.74 7.39 -2.42
CA MET A 221 -4.21 6.64 -3.56
C MET A 221 -5.31 6.21 -4.54
N LEU A 222 -6.47 5.80 -4.04
CA LEU A 222 -7.62 5.45 -4.90
C LEU A 222 -8.08 6.66 -5.72
N ILE A 223 -8.17 7.84 -5.11
CA ILE A 223 -8.48 9.09 -5.83
C ILE A 223 -7.47 9.32 -6.94
N GLY A 224 -6.16 9.18 -6.66
CA GLY A 224 -5.11 9.26 -7.67
C GLY A 224 -5.31 8.28 -8.81
N PHE A 225 -5.79 7.07 -8.54
CA PHE A 225 -6.15 6.10 -9.57
C PHE A 225 -7.29 6.56 -10.46
N TYR A 226 -8.30 7.27 -9.93
CA TYR A 226 -9.46 7.74 -10.67
C TYR A 226 -9.24 9.05 -11.44
N VAL A 227 -8.15 9.78 -11.19
CA VAL A 227 -7.74 10.89 -12.05
C VAL A 227 -7.56 10.37 -13.49
N LYS A 228 -8.28 10.94 -14.45
CA LYS A 228 -8.20 10.55 -15.88
C LYS A 228 -6.74 10.66 -16.33
N ALA A 229 -6.27 9.64 -17.04
CA ALA A 229 -5.03 9.71 -17.80
C ALA A 229 -5.40 10.16 -19.21
N GLU A 230 -4.69 11.14 -19.75
CA GLU A 230 -4.91 11.74 -21.08
C GLU A 230 -4.94 10.74 -22.25
N SER A 231 -4.45 9.51 -22.05
CA SER A 231 -4.55 8.43 -23.05
C SER A 231 -5.99 7.99 -23.34
N ASP A 232 -6.95 8.36 -22.50
CA ASP A 232 -8.39 8.08 -22.73
C ASP A 232 -9.14 9.33 -23.23
N SER A 233 -8.45 10.39 -23.64
CA SER A 233 -9.10 11.56 -24.23
C SER A 233 -9.34 11.36 -25.72
N PRO A 234 -10.60 11.29 -26.20
CA PRO A 234 -10.92 11.12 -27.61
C PRO A 234 -10.45 12.28 -28.51
N THR A 235 -9.99 13.40 -27.92
CA THR A 235 -9.44 14.55 -28.64
C THR A 235 -8.03 14.31 -29.19
N LEU A 236 -7.12 13.70 -28.43
CA LEU A 236 -5.74 13.42 -28.90
C LEU A 236 -5.70 12.33 -29.98
N ALA A 237 -6.58 11.33 -29.88
CA ALA A 237 -6.75 10.32 -30.93
C ALA A 237 -7.35 10.91 -32.23
N LYS A 238 -8.25 11.91 -32.10
CA LYS A 238 -8.75 12.66 -33.26
C LYS A 238 -7.68 13.54 -33.90
N GLU A 239 -6.87 14.23 -33.12
CA GLU A 239 -5.79 15.07 -33.63
C GLU A 239 -4.69 14.25 -34.32
N ALA A 240 -4.32 13.09 -33.77
CA ALA A 240 -3.39 12.16 -34.42
C ALA A 240 -3.96 11.61 -35.75
N ALA A 241 -5.23 11.22 -35.78
CA ALA A 241 -5.89 10.73 -37.00
C ALA A 241 -6.09 11.83 -38.07
N LEU A 242 -6.36 13.07 -37.65
CA LEU A 242 -6.43 14.24 -38.55
C LEU A 242 -5.05 14.60 -39.11
N SER A 243 -4.00 14.54 -38.29
CA SER A 243 -2.62 14.76 -38.72
C SER A 243 -2.16 13.70 -39.72
N GLU A 244 -2.46 12.42 -39.50
CA GLU A 244 -2.13 11.33 -40.43
C GLU A 244 -2.87 11.46 -41.76
N SER A 245 -4.16 11.83 -41.72
CA SER A 245 -4.97 12.07 -42.91
C SER A 245 -4.45 13.26 -43.73
N GLN A 246 -4.02 14.34 -43.07
CA GLN A 246 -3.41 15.49 -43.75
C GLN A 246 -2.07 15.11 -44.38
N LEU A 247 -1.20 14.36 -43.68
CA LEU A 247 0.09 13.90 -44.21
C LEU A 247 -0.05 12.97 -45.43
N LEU A 248 -1.09 12.14 -45.45
CA LEU A 248 -1.43 11.28 -46.59
C LEU A 248 -1.94 12.07 -47.80
N LYS A 249 -2.75 13.11 -47.58
CA LYS A 249 -3.19 14.01 -48.66
C LYS A 249 -2.01 14.78 -49.28
N THR A 250 -1.12 15.34 -48.47
CA THR A 250 0.05 16.08 -48.97
C THR A 250 1.01 15.18 -49.77
N LYS A 251 1.16 13.90 -49.35
CA LYS A 251 1.95 12.91 -50.10
C LYS A 251 1.31 12.46 -51.40
N GLN A 252 -0.03 12.44 -51.50
CA GLN A 252 -0.71 12.13 -52.75
C GLN A 252 -0.60 13.28 -53.75
N GLU A 253 -0.75 14.53 -53.30
CA GLU A 253 -0.61 15.71 -54.15
C GLU A 253 0.82 15.85 -54.71
N GLN A 254 1.85 15.62 -53.90
CA GLN A 254 3.25 15.61 -54.37
C GLN A 254 3.59 14.49 -55.37
N LYS A 255 2.79 13.42 -55.42
CA LYS A 255 3.00 12.31 -56.37
C LYS A 255 2.38 12.58 -57.73
N ILE A 256 1.42 13.51 -57.81
CA ILE A 256 0.70 13.89 -59.03
C ILE A 256 1.45 15.01 -59.78
N GLU A 257 2.23 15.84 -59.09
CA GLU A 257 2.97 16.99 -59.67
C GLU A 257 4.37 16.68 -60.23
N LYS A 258 4.73 15.42 -60.52
CA LYS A 258 5.96 15.13 -61.28
C LYS A 258 5.64 14.92 -62.76
N PRO A 259 5.90 15.90 -63.66
CA PRO A 259 5.89 15.65 -65.09
C PRO A 259 7.17 14.91 -65.48
N SER A 260 7.00 13.92 -66.34
CA SER A 260 8.03 13.28 -67.16
C SER A 260 8.63 14.24 -68.19
#